data_AF-A0A9P1AZW2-F1
#
_entry.id   AF-A0A9P1AZW2-F1
#
_cell.length_a   1.000
_cell.length_b   1.000
_cell.length_c   1.000
_cell.angle_alpha   90.00
_cell.angle_beta   90.00
_cell.angle_gamma   90.00
#
_symmetry.space_group_name_H-M   'P 1'
#
loop_
_entity.id
_entity.type
_entity.pdbx_description
1 polymer ?
#
loop_
_entity_poly.entity_id
_entity_poly.type
_entity_poly.pdbx_seq_one_letter_code
_entity_poly.pdbx_strand_id
1 'polypeptide(L)'
;MVDLLGAENLKVVLGDLEKIEIRAIEVTRLIREPLFDPSLFGQFADVLFDIQRKIRDFRTSLSKTPTDFDCYAYNKFLAYASSKLDHCHKIARHQVKPSRSSNVPERTRTARITVAPAPAPARPDTYQPYEPYETHTNNGYPGRS
;
A
#
# COMPACT_ATOMS: atom_id res chain seq x y z
N MET A 1 1.19 40.37 13.34
CA MET A 1 0.24 39.85 14.35
C MET A 1 0.36 38.34 14.24
N VAL A 2 0.91 37.68 15.26
CA VAL A 2 1.15 36.23 15.25
C VAL A 2 -0.07 35.59 15.91
N ASP A 3 -0.96 34.99 15.13
CA ASP A 3 -2.09 34.24 15.67
C ASP A 3 -1.57 32.89 16.15
N LEU A 4 -1.39 32.75 17.47
CA LEU A 4 -1.09 31.47 18.08
C LEU A 4 -2.20 30.48 17.70
N LEU A 5 -1.83 29.33 17.13
CA LEU A 5 -2.78 28.26 16.92
C LEU A 5 -3.20 27.72 18.30
N GLY A 6 -4.38 28.12 18.78
CA GLY A 6 -4.93 27.64 20.05
C GLY A 6 -5.08 26.11 20.05
N ALA A 7 -5.11 25.51 21.25
CA ALA A 7 -5.18 24.05 21.41
C ALA A 7 -6.36 23.39 20.65
N GLU A 8 -7.51 24.07 20.59
CA GLU A 8 -8.67 23.61 19.83
C GLU A 8 -8.41 23.60 18.32
N ASN A 9 -7.76 24.64 17.79
CA ASN A 9 -7.39 24.69 16.37
C ASN A 9 -6.35 23.63 16.01
N LEU A 10 -5.39 23.36 16.91
CA LEU A 10 -4.42 22.29 16.75
C LEU A 10 -5.09 20.92 16.63
N LYS A 11 -6.08 20.66 17.50
CA LYS A 11 -6.85 19.40 17.47
C LYS A 11 -7.62 19.24 16.16
N VAL A 12 -8.25 20.31 15.67
CA VAL A 12 -8.95 20.32 14.37
C VAL A 12 -7.99 20.01 13.23
N VAL A 13 -6.86 20.73 13.16
CA VAL A 13 -5.87 20.54 12.09
C VAL A 13 -5.33 19.11 12.08
N LEU A 14 -4.94 18.59 13.24
CA LEU A 14 -4.43 17.21 13.34
C LEU A 14 -5.50 16.18 12.95
N GLY A 15 -6.74 16.37 13.38
CA GLY A 15 -7.86 15.49 13.02
C GLY A 15 -8.15 15.49 11.52
N ASP A 16 -8.06 16.64 10.86
CA ASP A 16 -8.26 16.74 9.42
C ASP A 16 -7.10 16.11 8.63
N LEU A 17 -5.85 16.28 9.09
CA LEU A 17 -4.70 15.60 8.52
C LEU A 17 -4.83 14.07 8.63
N GLU A 18 -5.30 13.57 9.78
CA GLU A 18 -5.56 12.14 9.99
C GLU A 18 -6.65 11.60 9.05
N LYS A 19 -7.77 12.32 8.89
CA LYS A 19 -8.83 11.92 7.95
C LYS A 19 -8.31 11.80 6.52
N ILE A 20 -7.48 12.75 6.07
CA ILE A 20 -6.88 12.71 4.74
C ILE A 20 -5.95 11.51 4.60
N GLU A 21 -5.13 11.24 5.62
CA GLU A 21 -4.23 10.09 5.65
C GLU A 21 -4.98 8.76 5.52
N ILE A 22 -6.05 8.58 6.29
CA ILE A 22 -6.92 7.40 6.22
C ILE A 22 -7.50 7.23 4.81
N ARG A 23 -8.05 8.31 4.22
CA ARG A 23 -8.57 8.28 2.85
C ARG A 23 -7.50 7.94 1.81
N ALA A 24 -6.28 8.45 1.97
CA ALA A 24 -5.17 8.11 1.08
C ALA A 24 -4.81 6.62 1.17
N ILE A 25 -4.85 6.03 2.37
CA ILE A 25 -4.65 4.58 2.57
C ILE A 25 -5.75 3.78 1.87
N GLU A 26 -7.01 4.20 1.96
CA GLU A 26 -8.13 3.54 1.27
C GLU A 26 -7.93 3.51 -0.26
N VAL A 27 -7.56 4.66 -0.85
CA VAL A 27 -7.24 4.73 -2.29
C VAL A 27 -6.06 3.84 -2.62
N THR A 28 -5.01 3.84 -1.80
CA THR A 28 -3.83 2.99 -1.98
C THR A 28 -4.20 1.50 -2.02
N ARG A 29 -5.15 1.07 -1.18
CA ARG A 29 -5.63 -0.31 -1.17
C ARG A 29 -6.32 -0.68 -2.48
N LEU A 30 -7.19 0.20 -3.00
CA LEU A 30 -7.92 -0.05 -4.26
C LEU A 30 -6.98 -0.17 -5.46
N ILE A 31 -5.91 0.63 -5.50
CA ILE A 31 -5.01 0.67 -6.67
C ILE A 31 -3.93 -0.43 -6.63
N ARG A 32 -3.74 -1.07 -5.48
CA ARG A 32 -2.85 -2.23 -5.32
C ARG A 32 -3.52 -3.55 -5.68
N GLU A 33 -4.80 -3.52 -6.04
CA GLU A 33 -5.49 -4.73 -6.50
C GLU A 33 -4.86 -5.23 -7.82
N PRO A 34 -4.71 -6.56 -8.00
CA PRO A 34 -3.98 -7.13 -9.12
C PRO A 34 -4.61 -6.87 -10.50
N LEU A 35 -5.85 -6.39 -10.53
CA LEU A 35 -6.58 -6.01 -11.74
C LEU A 35 -6.36 -4.53 -12.13
N PHE A 36 -5.57 -3.80 -11.35
CA PHE A 36 -5.37 -2.37 -11.55
C PHE A 36 -4.33 -2.08 -12.63
N ASP A 37 -4.64 -1.15 -13.53
CA ASP A 37 -3.77 -0.75 -14.64
C ASP A 37 -2.45 -0.15 -14.10
N PRO A 38 -1.27 -0.72 -14.45
CA PRO A 38 0.04 -0.21 -14.02
C PRO A 38 0.30 1.26 -14.39
N SER A 39 -0.25 1.74 -15.50
CA SER A 39 -0.08 3.13 -15.95
C SER A 39 -0.83 4.12 -15.05
N LEU A 40 -1.99 3.72 -14.53
CA LEU A 40 -2.77 4.50 -13.56
C LEU A 40 -2.17 4.37 -12.16
N PHE A 41 -1.55 3.24 -11.83
CA PHE A 41 -0.88 3.04 -10.56
C PHE A 41 0.23 4.09 -10.34
N GLY A 42 1.09 4.32 -11.34
CA GLY A 42 2.15 5.32 -11.26
C GLY A 42 1.60 6.72 -10.99
N GLN A 43 0.58 7.15 -11.75
CA GLN A 43 -0.04 8.46 -11.59
C GLN A 43 -0.67 8.65 -10.20
N PHE A 44 -1.29 7.60 -9.65
CA PHE A 44 -1.88 7.65 -8.32
C PHE A 44 -0.85 7.56 -7.21
N ALA A 45 0.23 6.80 -7.40
CA ALA A 45 1.32 6.71 -6.44
C ALA A 45 1.99 8.07 -6.22
N ASP A 46 2.23 8.84 -7.29
CA ASP A 46 2.82 10.19 -7.20
C ASP A 46 1.93 11.14 -6.39
N VAL A 47 0.62 11.13 -6.66
CA VAL A 47 -0.37 11.95 -5.95
C VAL A 47 -0.44 11.57 -4.47
N LEU A 48 -0.52 10.27 -4.18
CA LEU A 48 -0.59 9.76 -2.81
C LEU A 48 0.70 10.09 -2.04
N PHE A 49 1.86 9.99 -2.69
CA PHE A 49 3.13 10.36 -2.11
C PHE A 49 3.22 11.86 -1.80
N ASP A 50 2.78 12.74 -2.72
CA ASP A 50 2.76 14.19 -2.46
C ASP A 50 1.85 14.54 -1.28
N ILE A 51 0.69 13.90 -1.17
CA ILE A 51 -0.23 14.08 -0.04
C ILE A 51 0.43 13.64 1.27
N GLN A 52 1.01 12.44 1.31
CA GLN A 52 1.70 11.90 2.50
C GLN A 52 2.88 12.78 2.93
N ARG A 53 3.65 13.31 1.97
CA ARG A 53 4.74 14.25 2.25
C ARG A 53 4.20 15.53 2.88
N LYS A 54 3.17 16.16 2.30
CA LYS A 54 2.58 17.39 2.85
C LYS A 54 1.99 17.20 4.24
N ILE A 55 1.32 16.08 4.50
CA ILE A 55 0.83 15.74 5.86
C ILE A 55 1.98 15.72 6.86
N ARG A 56 3.10 15.07 6.51
CA ARG A 56 4.30 15.03 7.35
C ARG A 56 4.86 16.43 7.60
N ASP A 57 4.92 17.26 6.56
CA ASP A 57 5.45 18.63 6.66
C ASP A 57 4.58 19.49 7.58
N PHE A 58 3.25 19.42 7.45
CA PHE A 58 2.34 20.11 8.37
C PHE A 58 2.44 19.60 9.80
N ARG A 59 2.49 18.28 10.03
CA ARG A 59 2.71 17.71 11.38
C ARG A 59 4.04 18.17 11.99
N THR A 60 5.08 18.27 11.17
CA THR A 60 6.41 18.75 11.60
C THR A 60 6.39 20.24 11.92
N SER A 61 5.69 21.04 11.13
CA SER A 61 5.49 22.47 11.40
C SER A 61 4.75 22.68 12.72
N LEU A 62 3.67 21.93 12.95
CA LEU A 62 2.88 21.99 14.19
C LEU A 62 3.68 21.53 15.43
N SER A 63 4.62 20.60 15.30
CA SER A 63 5.40 20.11 16.44
C SER A 63 6.57 21.00 16.82
N LYS A 64 7.16 21.71 15.86
CA LYS A 64 8.34 22.58 16.09
C LYS A 64 7.97 24.03 16.36
N THR A 65 7.04 24.58 15.59
CA THR A 65 6.71 26.02 15.59
C THR A 65 5.22 26.21 15.33
N PRO A 66 4.34 25.95 16.33
CA PRO A 66 2.89 26.07 16.14
C PRO A 66 2.43 27.51 15.82
N THR A 67 3.23 28.51 16.20
CA THR A 67 2.95 29.94 16.00
C THR A 67 3.08 30.39 14.55
N ASP A 68 3.89 29.70 13.75
CA ASP A 68 4.19 30.06 12.36
C ASP A 68 3.46 29.14 11.38
N PHE A 69 2.37 28.51 11.83
CA PHE A 69 1.62 27.60 10.99
C PHE A 69 0.95 28.36 9.84
N ASP A 70 1.33 28.01 8.61
CA ASP A 70 0.77 28.62 7.41
C ASP A 70 -0.64 28.09 7.12
N CYS A 71 -1.63 28.75 7.72
CA CYS A 71 -3.06 28.46 7.52
C CYS A 71 -3.46 28.55 6.04
N TYR A 72 -2.81 29.41 5.24
CA TYR A 72 -3.15 29.56 3.83
C TYR A 72 -2.66 28.36 3.00
N ALA A 73 -1.41 27.95 3.20
CA ALA A 73 -0.87 26.73 2.60
C ALA A 73 -1.66 25.49 3.04
N TYR A 74 -2.05 25.42 4.32
CA TYR A 74 -2.87 24.34 4.85
C TYR A 74 -4.25 24.25 4.17
N ASN A 75 -4.98 25.37 4.07
CA ASN A 75 -6.28 25.38 3.41
C ASN A 75 -6.20 25.02 1.92
N LYS A 76 -5.16 25.50 1.22
CA LYS A 76 -4.88 25.06 -0.16
C LYS A 76 -4.62 23.57 -0.25
N PHE A 77 -3.87 23.02 0.71
CA PHE A 77 -3.62 21.59 0.79
C PHE A 77 -4.90 20.80 1.03
N LEU A 78 -5.78 21.23 1.94
CA LEU A 78 -7.07 20.56 2.17
C LEU A 78 -7.90 20.45 0.89
N ALA A 79 -8.04 21.56 0.16
CA ALA A 79 -8.78 21.58 -1.10
C ALA A 79 -8.13 20.65 -2.16
N TYR A 80 -6.80 20.73 -2.29
CA TYR A 80 -6.03 19.87 -3.20
C TYR A 80 -6.19 18.38 -2.86
N ALA A 81 -5.95 18.00 -1.61
CA ALA A 81 -6.00 16.61 -1.16
C ALA A 81 -7.40 16.03 -1.32
N SER A 82 -8.44 16.78 -0.93
CA SER A 82 -9.83 16.35 -1.12
C SER A 82 -10.15 16.10 -2.59
N SER A 83 -9.84 17.06 -3.46
CA SER A 83 -10.08 16.95 -4.90
C SER A 83 -9.35 15.77 -5.55
N LYS A 84 -8.07 15.57 -5.21
CA LYS A 84 -7.25 14.51 -5.77
C LYS A 84 -7.65 13.13 -5.25
N LEU A 85 -7.90 12.99 -3.96
CA LEU A 85 -8.37 11.72 -3.39
C LEU A 85 -9.74 11.33 -3.94
N ASP A 86 -10.66 12.29 -4.12
CA ASP A 86 -11.95 12.04 -4.79
C ASP A 86 -11.76 11.53 -6.22
N HIS A 87 -10.87 12.16 -6.98
CA HIS A 87 -10.57 11.77 -8.35
C HIS A 87 -9.99 10.35 -8.42
N CYS A 88 -8.96 10.05 -7.63
CA CYS A 88 -8.34 8.73 -7.57
C CYS A 88 -9.35 7.67 -7.13
N HIS A 89 -10.17 7.97 -6.11
CA HIS A 89 -11.17 7.04 -5.59
C HIS A 89 -12.28 6.74 -6.61
N LYS A 90 -12.76 7.74 -7.36
CA LYS A 90 -13.73 7.54 -8.45
C LYS A 90 -13.16 6.61 -9.52
N ILE A 91 -11.96 6.90 -10.02
CA ILE A 91 -11.33 6.08 -11.07
C ILE A 91 -11.08 4.67 -10.57
N ALA A 92 -10.54 4.52 -9.36
CA ALA A 92 -10.23 3.22 -8.79
C ALA A 92 -11.47 2.32 -8.67
N ARG A 93 -12.61 2.88 -8.22
CA ARG A 93 -13.88 2.12 -8.18
C ARG A 93 -14.43 1.74 -9.55
N HIS A 94 -14.20 2.55 -10.57
CA HIS A 94 -14.66 2.23 -11.93
C HIS A 94 -13.85 1.11 -12.58
N GLN A 95 -12.56 0.99 -12.27
CA GLN A 95 -11.69 -0.07 -12.79
C GLN A 95 -11.88 -1.41 -12.08
N VAL A 96 -12.26 -1.41 -10.80
CA VAL A 96 -12.50 -2.64 -10.01
C VAL A 96 -13.88 -3.27 -10.32
N LYS A 97 -14.66 -2.75 -11.28
CA LYS A 97 -15.93 -3.41 -11.65
C LYS A 97 -15.68 -4.84 -12.13
N PRO A 98 -16.30 -5.87 -11.53
CA PRO A 98 -16.14 -7.23 -11.99
C PRO A 98 -16.74 -7.31 -13.38
N SER A 99 -15.94 -7.79 -14.34
CA SER A 99 -16.43 -8.22 -15.64
C SER A 99 -17.40 -9.39 -15.45
N ARG A 100 -18.68 -9.09 -15.18
CA ARG A 100 -19.80 -10.00 -15.42
C ARG A 100 -20.00 -10.08 -16.93
N SER A 101 -19.15 -10.85 -17.60
CA SER A 101 -19.43 -11.39 -18.93
C SER A 101 -18.42 -12.49 -19.24
N SER A 102 -18.79 -13.71 -18.88
CA SER A 102 -18.64 -14.82 -19.81
C SER A 102 -19.82 -15.73 -19.58
N ASN A 103 -20.85 -15.58 -20.43
CA ASN A 103 -21.74 -16.68 -20.75
C ASN A 103 -20.86 -17.84 -21.21
N VAL A 104 -20.62 -18.80 -20.31
CA VAL A 104 -20.09 -20.11 -20.72
C VAL A 104 -21.31 -20.86 -21.26
N PRO A 105 -21.40 -21.17 -22.58
CA PRO A 105 -22.34 -22.18 -23.01
C PRO A 105 -21.84 -23.50 -22.43
N GLU A 106 -22.66 -24.07 -21.55
CA GLU A 106 -22.51 -25.41 -21.02
C GLU A 106 -22.48 -26.40 -22.20
N ARG A 107 -21.28 -26.71 -22.70
CA ARG A 107 -21.04 -27.81 -23.62
C ARG A 107 -20.23 -28.87 -22.93
N THR A 108 -20.97 -29.83 -22.39
CA THR A 108 -20.62 -31.22 -22.19
C THR A 108 -19.51 -31.69 -23.15
N ARG A 109 -18.35 -32.05 -22.61
CA ARG A 109 -17.57 -33.17 -23.14
C ARG A 109 -16.71 -33.82 -22.08
N THR A 110 -17.19 -34.97 -21.63
CA THR A 110 -16.48 -35.97 -20.85
C THR A 110 -15.16 -36.33 -21.54
N ALA A 111 -14.04 -36.10 -20.89
CA ALA A 111 -12.80 -36.82 -21.14
C ALA A 111 -12.31 -37.34 -19.78
N ARG A 112 -12.45 -38.65 -19.58
CA ARG A 112 -11.84 -39.37 -18.45
C ARG A 112 -10.33 -39.24 -18.59
N ILE A 113 -9.70 -38.46 -17.72
CA ILE A 113 -8.27 -38.55 -17.48
C ILE A 113 -8.10 -39.58 -16.37
N THR A 114 -7.60 -40.77 -16.72
CA THR A 114 -7.14 -41.76 -15.76
C THR A 114 -5.87 -41.25 -15.11
N VAL A 115 -5.98 -40.65 -13.92
CA VAL A 115 -4.83 -40.33 -13.09
C VAL A 115 -4.52 -41.55 -12.23
N ALA A 116 -3.30 -42.08 -12.34
CA ALA A 116 -2.81 -43.16 -11.51
C ALA A 116 -2.85 -42.75 -10.02
N PRO A 117 -3.14 -43.66 -9.08
CA PRO A 117 -3.22 -43.32 -7.66
C PRO A 117 -1.84 -42.89 -7.13
N ALA A 118 -1.84 -41.79 -6.37
CA ALA A 118 -0.65 -41.31 -5.66
C ALA A 118 -0.21 -42.33 -4.58
N PRO A 119 1.11 -42.50 -4.35
CA PRO A 119 1.60 -43.36 -3.28
C PRO A 119 1.20 -42.79 -1.89
N ALA A 120 0.89 -43.70 -0.97
CA ALA A 120 0.41 -43.41 0.37
C ALA A 120 1.39 -42.55 1.19
N PRO A 121 0.91 -41.73 2.14
CA PRO A 121 1.75 -40.92 3.00
C PRO A 121 2.62 -41.81 3.91
N ALA A 122 3.91 -41.48 3.99
CA ALA A 122 4.82 -42.05 4.97
C ALA A 122 4.36 -41.68 6.39
N ARG A 123 4.38 -42.67 7.29
CA ARG A 123 4.04 -42.53 8.71
C ARG A 123 4.96 -41.52 9.40
N PRO A 124 4.47 -40.76 10.40
CA PRO A 124 5.31 -39.88 11.19
C PRO A 124 5.99 -40.74 12.26
N ASP A 125 7.30 -40.91 12.21
CA ASP A 125 8.13 -41.19 13.39
C ASP A 125 9.60 -41.30 12.95
N THR A 126 10.32 -40.19 13.02
CA THR A 126 11.70 -40.17 13.52
C THR A 126 12.12 -38.72 13.75
N TYR A 127 12.22 -38.35 15.02
CA TYR A 127 12.91 -37.15 15.46
C TYR A 127 14.39 -37.32 15.10
N GLN A 128 14.92 -36.51 14.18
CA GLN A 128 16.36 -36.38 13.95
C GLN A 128 16.85 -35.20 14.80
N PRO A 129 17.76 -35.38 15.77
CA PRO A 129 18.31 -34.26 16.52
C PRO A 129 19.19 -33.40 15.59
N TYR A 130 19.14 -32.09 15.79
CA TYR A 130 19.93 -31.10 15.06
C TYR A 130 21.43 -31.29 15.37
N GLU A 131 22.24 -31.55 14.35
CA GLU A 131 23.70 -31.41 14.41
C GLU A 131 24.08 -29.92 14.35
N PRO A 132 24.97 -29.42 15.23
CA PRO A 132 25.45 -28.05 15.16
C PRO A 132 26.44 -27.89 13.99
N TYR A 133 26.35 -26.76 13.30
CA TYR A 133 27.22 -26.40 12.18
C TYR A 133 28.66 -26.18 12.66
N GLU A 134 29.61 -26.94 12.10
CA GLU A 134 31.04 -26.66 12.26
C GLU A 134 31.40 -25.39 11.46
N THR A 135 32.00 -24.43 12.16
CA THR A 135 32.58 -23.23 11.56
C THR A 135 34.02 -23.53 11.14
N HIS A 136 34.23 -23.87 9.87
CA HIS A 136 35.57 -23.89 9.29
C HIS A 136 35.81 -22.64 8.43
N THR A 137 36.68 -21.81 8.99
CA THR A 137 37.36 -20.70 8.33
C THR A 137 38.38 -21.22 7.32
N ASN A 138 38.63 -20.36 6.32
CA ASN A 138 39.86 -20.15 5.56
C ASN A 138 40.08 -20.79 4.18
N ASN A 139 40.35 -19.83 3.27
CA ASN A 139 41.34 -19.80 2.20
C ASN A 139 40.97 -20.30 0.80
N GLY A 140 40.93 -19.33 -0.13
CA GLY A 140 41.20 -19.60 -1.55
C GLY A 140 40.59 -18.60 -2.53
N TYR A 141 41.07 -17.35 -2.55
CA TYR A 141 40.96 -16.51 -3.75
C TYR A 141 42.20 -16.71 -4.61
N PRO A 142 42.09 -17.06 -5.89
CA PRO A 142 43.15 -16.79 -6.85
C PRO A 142 42.75 -15.63 -7.77
N GLY A 143 43.65 -14.66 -7.85
CA GLY A 143 44.13 -14.18 -9.15
C GLY A 143 43.45 -12.96 -9.75
N ARG A 144 43.84 -11.78 -9.28
CA ARG A 144 44.09 -10.63 -10.17
C ARG A 144 45.52 -10.76 -10.71
N SER A 145 45.69 -10.82 -12.02
CA SER A 145 46.63 -10.04 -12.87
C SER A 145 46.57 -10.56 -14.28
#